data_AF-A0A6J4TR51-F1
#
_entry.id   AF-A0A6J4TR51-F1
#
_cell.length_a   1.000
_cell.length_b   1.000
_cell.length_c   1.000
_cell.angle_alpha   90.00
_cell.angle_beta   90.00
_cell.angle_gamma   90.00
#
_symmetry.space_group_name_H-M   'P 1'
#
loop_
_entity.id
_entity.type
_entity.pdbx_description
1 polymer ?
#
loop_
_entity_poly.entity_id
_entity_poly.type
_entity_poly.pdbx_seq_one_letter_code
_entity_poly.pdbx_strand_id
1 'polypeptide(L)'
;MGDPEREVMPLRGWRRRRLHTVRSLATAAGTATRTIVELEGGSRSPRVGTIRAISAALEVPPEQVVEFRRAMGLPVDEEAPR
;
A
#
# COMPACT_ATOMS: atom_id res chain seq x y z
N MET A 1 9.25 22.85 2.66
CA MET A 1 9.54 21.44 2.32
C MET A 1 8.43 20.63 2.95
N GLY A 2 7.53 20.03 2.17
CA GLY A 2 6.46 19.20 2.73
C GLY A 2 7.06 18.00 3.46
N ASP A 3 6.45 17.61 4.57
CA ASP A 3 6.87 16.47 5.37
C ASP A 3 6.74 15.18 4.52
N PRO A 4 7.85 14.56 4.08
CA PRO A 4 7.80 13.37 3.22
C PRO A 4 7.13 12.18 3.91
N GLU A 5 6.98 12.22 5.25
CA GLU A 5 6.28 11.21 6.03
C GLU A 5 4.74 11.30 5.92
N ARG A 6 4.21 12.30 5.21
CA ARG A 6 2.75 12.43 4.96
C ARG A 6 2.33 11.98 3.56
N GLU A 7 3.25 11.50 2.73
CA GLU A 7 2.90 11.18 1.35
C GLU A 7 2.01 9.94 1.27
N VAL A 8 0.78 10.13 0.79
CA VAL A 8 -0.18 9.04 0.51
C VAL A 8 -0.19 8.76 -0.98
N MET A 9 0.05 7.50 -1.38
CA MET A 9 -0.03 7.11 -2.79
C MET A 9 -0.50 5.65 -2.97
N PRO A 10 -0.84 5.24 -4.21
CA PRO A 10 -1.24 3.87 -4.49
C PRO A 10 -0.11 2.86 -4.21
N LEU A 11 -0.48 1.62 -3.87
CA LEU A 11 0.43 0.50 -3.60
C LEU A 11 1.44 0.30 -4.73
N ARG A 12 0.98 0.42 -5.99
CA ARG A 12 1.85 0.34 -7.18
C ARG A 12 2.91 1.42 -7.22
N GLY A 13 2.59 2.62 -6.74
CA GLY A 13 3.51 3.75 -6.62
C GLY A 13 4.62 3.42 -5.61
N TRP A 14 4.24 3.02 -4.40
CA TRP A 14 5.18 2.62 -3.35
C TRP A 14 6.07 1.44 -3.78
N ARG A 15 5.48 0.40 -4.38
CA ARG A 15 6.24 -0.75 -4.87
C ARG A 15 7.33 -0.33 -5.85
N ARG A 16 7.03 0.58 -6.78
CA ARG A 16 8.00 1.08 -7.76
C ARG A 16 9.08 1.95 -7.12
N ARG A 17 8.72 2.82 -6.17
CA ARG A 17 9.69 3.65 -5.43
C ARG A 17 10.67 2.81 -4.61
N ARG A 18 10.21 1.68 -4.06
CA ARG A 18 11.02 0.69 -3.34
C ARG A 18 11.69 -0.34 -4.27
N LEU A 19 11.68 -0.11 -5.58
CA LEU A 19 12.32 -0.96 -6.59
C LEU A 19 11.88 -2.43 -6.59
N HIS A 20 10.65 -2.70 -6.15
CA HIS A 20 10.10 -4.05 -6.17
C HIS A 20 9.38 -4.36 -7.49
N THR A 21 9.69 -5.52 -8.06
CA THR A 21 8.77 -6.19 -9.00
C THR A 21 7.58 -6.77 -8.23
N VAL A 22 6.46 -7.03 -8.91
CA VAL A 22 5.30 -7.73 -8.33
C VAL A 22 5.74 -9.05 -7.67
N ARG A 23 6.62 -9.81 -8.34
CA ARG A 23 7.17 -11.06 -7.83
C ARG A 23 7.99 -10.84 -6.56
N SER A 24 8.92 -9.90 -6.56
CA SER A 24 9.77 -9.66 -5.39
C SER A 24 8.98 -9.18 -4.17
N LEU A 25 7.96 -8.32 -4.36
CA LEU A 25 7.11 -7.89 -3.26
C LEU A 25 6.28 -9.06 -2.70
N ALA A 26 5.70 -9.86 -3.59
CA ALA A 26 4.93 -11.03 -3.20
C ALA A 26 5.78 -12.00 -2.36
N THR A 27 7.01 -12.28 -2.79
CA THR A 27 7.97 -13.10 -2.04
C THR A 27 8.32 -12.48 -0.69
N ALA A 28 8.69 -11.19 -0.65
CA ALA A 28 9.07 -10.51 0.59
C ALA A 28 7.92 -10.47 1.61
N ALA A 29 6.68 -10.30 1.15
CA ALA A 29 5.50 -10.26 2.01
C ALA A 29 4.86 -11.65 2.26
N GLY A 30 5.44 -12.74 1.74
CA GLY A 30 4.89 -14.09 1.93
C GLY A 30 3.50 -14.28 1.31
N THR A 31 3.22 -13.63 0.17
CA THR A 31 1.93 -13.65 -0.54
C THR A 31 2.08 -14.15 -1.98
N ALA A 32 0.98 -14.51 -2.64
CA ALA A 32 0.97 -14.80 -4.08
C ALA A 32 1.10 -13.52 -4.94
N THR A 33 1.74 -13.63 -6.10
CA THR A 33 1.83 -12.51 -7.08
C THR A 33 0.46 -11.98 -7.48
N ARG A 34 -0.51 -12.88 -7.65
CA ARG A 34 -1.90 -12.54 -7.94
C ARG A 34 -2.51 -11.61 -6.90
N THR A 35 -2.20 -11.81 -5.62
CA THR A 35 -2.68 -10.91 -4.56
C THR A 35 -2.16 -9.49 -4.76
N ILE A 36 -0.88 -9.31 -5.08
CA ILE A 36 -0.33 -7.97 -5.36
C ILE A 36 -1.03 -7.32 -6.56
N VAL A 37 -1.23 -8.06 -7.65
CA VAL A 37 -1.91 -7.53 -8.86
C VAL A 37 -3.36 -7.13 -8.55
N GLU A 38 -4.11 -7.97 -7.85
CA GLU A 38 -5.50 -7.68 -7.49
C GLU A 38 -5.62 -6.50 -6.51
N LEU A 39 -4.67 -6.35 -5.58
CA LEU A 39 -4.61 -5.20 -4.70
C LEU A 39 -4.30 -3.91 -5.48
N GLU A 40 -3.28 -3.90 -6.33
CA GLU A 40 -2.94 -2.73 -7.16
C GLU A 40 -4.05 -2.35 -8.14
N GLY A 41 -4.82 -3.35 -8.61
CA GLY A 41 -5.99 -3.13 -9.47
C GLY A 41 -7.26 -2.76 -8.72
N GLY A 42 -7.26 -2.80 -7.38
CA GLY A 42 -8.44 -2.55 -6.54
C GLY A 42 -9.54 -3.61 -6.64
N SER A 43 -9.27 -4.76 -7.28
CA SER A 43 -10.27 -5.84 -7.44
C SER A 43 -10.43 -6.71 -6.20
N ARG A 44 -9.53 -6.57 -5.22
CA ARG A 44 -9.57 -7.28 -3.94
C ARG A 44 -9.31 -6.32 -2.79
N SER A 45 -10.09 -6.44 -1.72
CA SER A 45 -9.80 -5.78 -0.45
C SER A 45 -8.78 -6.60 0.36
N PRO A 46 -7.67 -6.00 0.85
CA PRO A 46 -6.67 -6.69 1.66
C PRO A 46 -7.21 -7.04 3.06
N ARG A 47 -6.77 -8.19 3.59
CA ARG A 47 -6.98 -8.54 5.01
C ARG A 47 -5.90 -7.89 5.87
N VAL A 48 -6.17 -7.70 7.16
CA VAL A 48 -5.21 -7.10 8.13
C VAL A 48 -3.83 -7.78 8.07
N GLY A 49 -3.77 -9.11 7.99
CA GLY A 49 -2.49 -9.83 7.85
C GLY A 49 -1.73 -9.48 6.56
N THR A 50 -2.46 -9.32 5.44
CA THR A 50 -1.88 -8.90 4.15
C THR A 50 -1.38 -7.46 4.20
N ILE A 51 -2.14 -6.56 4.84
CA ILE A 51 -1.72 -5.16 5.05
C ILE A 51 -0.40 -5.12 5.81
N ARG A 52 -0.31 -5.83 6.96
CA ARG A 52 0.91 -5.87 7.78
C ARG A 52 2.11 -6.42 7.02
N ALA A 53 1.93 -7.54 6.33
CA ALA A 53 3.02 -8.19 5.61
C ALA A 53 3.57 -7.33 4.46
N ILE A 54 2.68 -6.71 3.67
CA ILE A 54 3.10 -5.86 2.54
C ILE A 54 3.71 -4.55 3.06
N SER A 55 3.16 -3.95 4.11
CA SER A 55 3.70 -2.73 4.72
C SER A 55 5.10 -2.94 5.29
N ALA A 56 5.32 -4.08 5.97
CA ALA A 56 6.63 -4.48 6.46
C ALA A 56 7.63 -4.69 5.31
N ALA A 57 7.21 -5.38 4.24
CA ALA A 57 8.07 -5.60 3.08
C ALA A 57 8.44 -4.32 2.30
N LEU A 58 7.56 -3.31 2.31
CA LEU A 58 7.81 -2.02 1.68
C LEU A 58 8.48 -1.00 2.60
N GLU A 59 8.58 -1.29 3.90
CA GLU A 59 9.01 -0.32 4.93
C GLU A 59 8.22 0.99 4.83
N VAL A 60 6.90 0.86 4.74
CA VAL A 60 5.96 1.99 4.56
C VAL A 60 4.79 1.79 5.54
N PRO A 61 4.42 2.81 6.33
CA PRO A 61 3.22 2.77 7.16
C PRO A 61 1.96 2.49 6.32
N PRO A 62 1.03 1.63 6.79
CA PRO A 62 -0.14 1.27 6.00
C PRO A 62 -1.05 2.45 5.66
N GLU A 63 -1.07 3.48 6.50
CA GLU A 63 -1.79 4.75 6.26
C GLU A 63 -1.24 5.56 5.09
N GLN A 64 -0.02 5.30 4.61
CA GLN A 64 0.53 5.95 3.41
C GLN A 64 0.11 5.25 2.11
N VAL A 65 -0.59 4.11 2.18
CA VAL A 65 -1.00 3.31 1.02
C VAL A 65 -2.52 3.44 0.82
N VAL A 66 -2.94 3.98 -0.33
CA VAL A 66 -4.37 4.26 -0.64
C VAL A 66 -5.27 3.04 -0.43
N GLU A 67 -4.88 1.88 -0.95
CA GLU A 67 -5.66 0.65 -0.88
C GLU A 67 -5.81 0.14 0.55
N PHE A 68 -4.81 0.38 1.41
CA PHE A 68 -4.86 -0.02 2.81
C PHE A 68 -5.70 0.97 3.62
N ARG A 69 -5.59 2.27 3.36
CA ARG A 69 -6.49 3.29 3.94
C ARG A 69 -7.96 2.94 3.70
N ARG A 70 -8.32 2.63 2.46
CA ARG A 70 -9.69 2.21 2.09
C ARG A 70 -10.14 0.99 2.88
N ALA A 71 -9.29 -0.03 2.98
CA ALA A 71 -9.61 -1.25 3.74
C ALA A 71 -9.74 -0.99 5.26
N MET A 72 -9.02 0.00 5.79
CA MET A 72 -9.07 0.41 7.20
C MET A 72 -10.16 1.46 7.50
N GLY A 73 -10.87 1.96 6.48
CA GLY A 73 -11.87 3.04 6.65
C GLY A 73 -11.27 4.43 6.88
N LEU A 74 -10.00 4.64 6.52
CA LEU A 74 -9.35 5.95 6.59
C LEU A 74 -9.70 6.79 5.36
N PRO A 75 -9.92 8.12 5.53
CA PRO A 75 -10.18 9.02 4.41
C PRO A 75 -9.00 9.02 3.44
N VAL A 76 -9.24 8.95 2.12
CA VAL A 76 -8.17 8.99 1.12
C VAL A 76 -7.80 10.43 0.74
N ASP A 77 -8.74 11.36 0.97
CA ASP A 77 -8.60 12.77 0.69
C ASP A 77 -8.37 13.52 2.02
N GLU A 78 -7.25 14.22 2.13
CA GLU A 78 -7.17 15.35 3.06
C GLU A 78 -8.01 16.48 2.45
N GLU A 79 -9.31 16.53 2.74
CA GLU A 79 -9.97 17.83 2.81
C GLU A 79 -9.36 18.55 4.01
N ALA A 80 -8.28 19.28 3.74
CA ALA A 80 -7.85 20.37 4.60
C ALA A 80 -9.09 21.23 4.89
N PRO A 81 -9.35 21.61 6.15
CA PRO A 81 -10.46 22.50 6.47
C PRO A 81 -10.31 23.77 5.60
N ARG A 82 -11.33 24.04 4.78
CA ARG A 82 -11.47 25.33 4.08
C ARG A 82 -11.87 26.41 5.08
#